data_AF-A0AAW7V952-F1
#
_entry.id   AF-A0AAW7V952-F1
#
_cell.length_a   1.000
_cell.length_b   1.000
_cell.length_c   1.000
_cell.angle_alpha   90.00
_cell.angle_beta   90.00
_cell.angle_gamma   90.00
#
_symmetry.space_group_name_H-M   'P 1'
#
loop_
_entity.id
_entity.type
_entity.pdbx_description
1 polymer ?
#
loop_
_entity_poly.entity_id
_entity_poly.type
_entity_poly.pdbx_seq_one_letter_code
_entity_poly.pdbx_strand_id
1 'polypeptide(L)'
;MSDQPVLFSRAAASCRLTLNREDKCHAINEEMIESLDHYLNEIENDTTLRLVELTATGDKFFCAGGDIKSWSAYSPLDMGRKWIKRGNDVFNRLRNLPQLTVANLNGHTIGGGIELALCCDIRIARPSAKFSNPEVMLGMVPGWMGIERVLNQVGPVVGRQMLMLGKRLTAQEAQAANLIDEVVEKEQVESWMANQLAQLKKCGPVALAHIKQLILALENKHADYPHQLLAGLMSATQDCQQATRAFAEKASVSFQNQ
;
A
#
# COMPACT_ATOMS: atom_id res chain seq x y z
N MET A 1 16.75 1.42 21.22
CA MET A 1 15.94 1.36 19.99
C MET A 1 14.65 0.67 20.36
N SER A 2 13.50 1.08 19.80
CA SER A 2 12.22 0.45 20.14
C SER A 2 12.21 -0.99 19.64
N ASP A 3 11.84 -1.94 20.50
CA ASP A 3 11.69 -3.37 20.16
C ASP A 3 10.40 -3.66 19.37
N GLN A 4 9.63 -2.63 19.04
CA GLN A 4 8.39 -2.77 18.27
C GLN A 4 8.68 -3.15 16.82
N PRO A 5 7.98 -4.15 16.25
CA PRO A 5 8.20 -4.61 14.88
C PRO A 5 7.72 -3.59 13.83
N VAL A 6 6.89 -2.62 14.24
CA VAL A 6 6.49 -1.46 13.43
C VAL A 6 6.63 -0.19 14.28
N LEU A 7 7.26 0.83 13.70
CA LEU A 7 7.31 2.18 14.28
C LEU A 7 6.28 3.06 13.60
N PHE A 8 5.69 3.97 14.37
CA PHE A 8 4.77 4.98 13.86
C PHE A 8 5.31 6.37 14.15
N SER A 9 5.30 7.25 13.14
CA SER A 9 5.59 8.67 13.33
C SER A 9 4.60 9.53 12.55
N ARG A 10 4.33 10.73 13.06
CA ARG A 10 3.37 11.66 12.48
C ARG A 10 4.00 13.02 12.23
N ALA A 11 3.67 13.63 11.11
CA ALA A 11 4.05 14.99 10.76
C ALA A 11 2.87 15.72 10.10
N ALA A 12 2.22 16.63 10.85
CA ALA A 12 1.07 17.39 10.39
C ALA A 12 -0.04 16.49 9.80
N ALA A 13 -0.25 16.56 8.47
CA ALA A 13 -1.27 15.83 7.72
C ALA A 13 -0.76 14.51 7.11
N SER A 14 0.43 14.04 7.49
CA SER A 14 0.95 12.74 7.09
C SER A 14 1.45 11.92 8.28
N CYS A 15 1.51 10.60 8.08
CA CYS A 15 2.17 9.68 9.01
C CYS A 15 3.02 8.67 8.25
N ARG A 16 3.92 8.00 8.97
CA ARG A 16 4.83 6.98 8.46
C ARG A 16 4.75 5.74 9.34
N LEU A 17 4.49 4.60 8.71
CA LEU A 17 4.63 3.26 9.24
C LEU A 17 5.99 2.72 8.78
N THR A 18 6.85 2.32 9.72
CA THR A 18 8.20 1.83 9.43
C THR A 18 8.36 0.41 9.94
N LEU A 19 8.55 -0.55 9.02
CA LEU A 19 8.86 -1.95 9.37
C LEU A 19 10.24 -2.02 10.04
N ASN A 20 10.31 -2.59 11.25
CA ASN A 20 11.47 -2.48 12.13
C ASN A 20 11.93 -3.86 12.65
N ARG A 21 12.31 -4.74 11.73
CA ARG A 21 12.95 -6.04 12.02
C ARG A 21 14.14 -6.27 11.08
N GLU A 22 15.09 -5.33 11.04
CA GLU A 22 16.20 -5.32 10.07
C GLU A 22 17.05 -6.60 10.14
N ASP A 23 17.26 -7.15 11.34
CA ASP A 23 17.97 -8.42 11.59
C ASP A 23 17.26 -9.65 11.00
N LYS A 24 15.99 -9.50 10.60
CA LYS A 24 15.16 -10.50 9.93
C LYS A 24 14.71 -10.02 8.54
N CYS A 25 15.40 -9.02 7.96
CA CYS A 25 15.05 -8.44 6.66
C CYS A 25 13.59 -7.97 6.59
N HIS A 26 13.05 -7.49 7.71
CA HIS A 26 11.65 -7.08 7.89
C HIS A 26 10.65 -8.17 7.48
N ALA A 27 11.01 -9.45 7.67
CA ALA A 27 10.08 -10.54 7.47
C ALA A 27 8.87 -10.36 8.41
N ILE A 28 7.68 -10.60 7.89
CA ILE A 28 6.41 -10.35 8.58
C ILE A 28 6.16 -11.51 9.53
N ASN A 29 6.09 -11.25 10.84
CA ASN A 29 5.61 -12.17 11.87
C ASN A 29 4.23 -11.73 12.39
N GLU A 30 3.65 -12.49 13.32
CA GLU A 30 2.36 -12.16 13.91
C GLU A 30 2.36 -10.82 14.65
N GLU A 31 3.40 -10.56 15.43
CA GLU A 31 3.55 -9.29 16.16
C GLU A 31 3.54 -8.08 15.19
N MET A 32 4.20 -8.20 14.04
CA MET A 32 4.17 -7.16 13.00
C MET A 32 2.76 -6.99 12.42
N ILE A 33 2.02 -8.07 12.18
CA ILE A 33 0.63 -8.01 11.71
C ILE A 33 -0.26 -7.28 12.73
N GLU A 34 -0.12 -7.61 14.01
CA GLU A 34 -0.88 -6.96 15.08
C GLU A 34 -0.47 -5.49 15.29
N SER A 35 0.82 -5.16 15.19
CA SER A 35 1.27 -3.76 15.24
C SER A 35 0.76 -2.95 14.05
N LEU A 36 0.73 -3.52 12.84
CA LEU A 36 0.11 -2.87 11.68
C LEU A 36 -1.37 -2.63 11.91
N ASP A 37 -2.12 -3.64 12.36
CA ASP A 37 -3.55 -3.54 12.63
C ASP A 37 -3.89 -2.45 13.66
N HIS A 38 -3.09 -2.36 14.71
CA HIS A 38 -3.20 -1.32 15.73
C HIS A 38 -3.05 0.08 15.13
N TYR A 39 -1.98 0.36 14.40
CA TYR A 39 -1.77 1.69 13.82
C TYR A 39 -2.73 1.99 12.67
N LEU A 40 -3.16 0.99 11.89
CA LEU A 40 -4.20 1.17 10.88
C LEU A 40 -5.51 1.61 11.52
N ASN A 41 -5.85 1.10 12.70
CA ASN A 41 -7.01 1.58 13.45
C ASN A 41 -6.90 3.05 13.86
N GLU A 42 -5.71 3.51 14.25
CA GLU A 42 -5.49 4.93 14.54
C GLU A 42 -5.61 5.79 13.29
N ILE A 43 -5.03 5.34 12.17
CA ILE A 43 -5.02 6.07 10.90
C ILE A 43 -6.41 6.16 10.28
N GLU A 44 -7.18 5.07 10.27
CA GLU A 44 -8.54 5.00 9.69
C GLU A 44 -9.47 6.04 10.31
N ASN A 45 -9.33 6.29 11.61
CA ASN A 45 -10.22 7.18 12.37
C ASN A 45 -9.73 8.64 12.41
N ASP A 46 -8.59 8.95 11.82
CA ASP A 46 -8.03 10.31 11.83
C ASP A 46 -8.34 11.07 10.53
N THR A 47 -9.31 11.97 10.61
CA THR A 47 -9.79 12.80 9.50
C THR A 47 -8.82 13.94 9.12
N THR A 48 -7.76 14.16 9.90
CA THR A 48 -6.73 15.16 9.60
C THR A 48 -5.56 14.58 8.83
N LEU A 49 -5.36 13.26 8.88
CA LEU A 49 -4.38 12.57 8.04
C LEU A 49 -4.85 12.54 6.59
N ARG A 50 -3.92 12.81 5.69
CA ARG A 50 -4.13 12.89 4.23
C ARG A 50 -3.26 11.91 3.48
N LEU A 51 -2.08 11.60 4.01
CA LEU A 51 -1.08 10.74 3.39
C LEU A 51 -0.48 9.78 4.42
N VAL A 52 -0.31 8.51 4.03
CA VAL A 52 0.32 7.46 4.83
C VAL A 52 1.51 6.91 4.05
N GLU A 53 2.70 7.02 4.62
CA GLU A 53 3.89 6.37 4.09
C GLU A 53 4.08 5.00 4.75
N LEU A 54 4.37 3.96 3.97
CA LEU A 54 4.85 2.68 4.46
C LEU A 54 6.29 2.48 3.96
N THR A 55 7.22 2.27 4.89
CA THR A 55 8.65 2.05 4.58
C THR A 55 9.27 1.09 5.60
N ALA A 56 10.59 0.89 5.56
CA ALA A 56 11.32 0.08 6.52
C ALA A 56 12.53 0.81 7.10
N THR A 57 13.08 0.33 8.22
CA THR A 57 14.41 0.76 8.68
C THR A 57 15.50 0.21 7.76
N GLY A 58 16.70 0.81 7.79
CA GLY A 58 17.80 0.43 6.90
C GLY A 58 17.56 0.77 5.42
N ASP A 59 18.42 0.24 4.54
CA ASP A 59 18.34 0.49 3.08
C ASP A 59 18.51 -0.81 2.24
N LYS A 60 18.55 -1.99 2.90
CA LYS A 60 18.83 -3.27 2.22
C LYS A 60 17.55 -4.00 1.82
N PHE A 61 16.60 -4.09 2.74
CA PHE A 61 15.30 -4.72 2.52
C PHE A 61 14.20 -3.75 2.89
N PHE A 62 13.16 -3.69 2.08
CA PHE A 62 11.88 -3.19 2.54
C PHE A 62 11.17 -4.31 3.32
N CYS A 63 11.03 -5.50 2.71
CA CYS A 63 10.44 -6.68 3.34
C CYS A 63 10.79 -7.94 2.56
N ALA A 64 11.22 -8.99 3.28
CA ALA A 64 11.57 -10.29 2.71
C ALA A 64 10.40 -11.29 2.61
N GLY A 65 9.17 -10.88 2.97
CA GLY A 65 7.98 -11.73 2.96
C GLY A 65 7.60 -12.25 4.34
N GLY A 66 6.80 -13.32 4.40
CA GLY A 66 6.39 -13.92 5.68
C GLY A 66 7.55 -14.64 6.38
N ASP A 67 7.71 -14.40 7.69
CA ASP A 67 8.71 -15.05 8.53
C ASP A 67 8.38 -16.54 8.66
N ILE A 68 9.19 -17.39 8.02
CA ILE A 68 8.99 -18.85 7.98
C ILE A 68 8.84 -19.44 9.38
N LYS A 69 9.56 -18.91 10.38
CA LYS A 69 9.48 -19.41 11.76
C LYS A 69 8.14 -19.13 12.42
N SER A 70 7.43 -18.10 11.95
CA SER A 70 6.12 -17.73 12.52
C SER A 70 5.01 -18.68 12.08
N TRP A 71 5.13 -19.28 10.89
CA TRP A 71 4.07 -20.12 10.34
C TRP A 71 4.43 -21.60 10.14
N SER A 72 5.71 -21.98 10.23
CA SER A 72 6.13 -23.37 9.97
C SER A 72 5.58 -24.40 10.95
N ALA A 73 5.17 -23.98 12.15
CA ALA A 73 4.56 -24.85 13.16
C ALA A 73 3.04 -25.01 12.99
N TYR A 74 2.42 -24.26 12.07
CA TYR A 74 0.97 -24.35 11.87
C TYR A 74 0.56 -25.63 11.16
N SER A 75 -0.55 -26.22 11.63
CA SER A 75 -1.31 -27.18 10.84
C SER A 75 -1.85 -26.49 9.58
N PRO A 76 -2.15 -27.22 8.49
CA PRO A 76 -2.73 -26.61 7.29
C PRO A 76 -4.02 -25.79 7.58
N LEU A 77 -4.85 -26.25 8.52
CA LEU A 77 -6.06 -25.55 8.92
C LEU A 77 -5.76 -24.25 9.68
N ASP A 78 -4.81 -24.29 10.62
CA ASP A 78 -4.40 -23.10 11.36
C ASP A 78 -3.66 -22.09 10.48
N MET A 79 -2.86 -22.57 9.52
CA MET A 79 -2.19 -21.71 8.54
C MET A 79 -3.23 -20.90 7.75
N GLY A 80 -4.31 -21.53 7.29
CA GLY A 80 -5.40 -20.81 6.61
C GLY A 80 -6.15 -19.85 7.54
N ARG A 81 -6.60 -20.33 8.71
CA ARG A 81 -7.52 -19.60 9.60
C ARG A 81 -6.88 -18.51 10.44
N LYS A 82 -5.60 -18.65 10.77
CA LYS A 82 -4.85 -17.70 11.61
C LYS A 82 -3.91 -16.90 10.74
N TRP A 83 -2.92 -17.53 10.14
CA TRP A 83 -1.84 -16.82 9.43
C TRP A 83 -2.34 -16.11 8.15
N ILE A 84 -2.92 -16.86 7.22
CA ILE A 84 -3.35 -16.33 5.93
C ILE A 84 -4.53 -15.39 6.08
N LYS A 85 -5.56 -15.79 6.84
CA LYS A 85 -6.73 -14.93 7.07
C LYS A 85 -6.35 -13.63 7.77
N ARG A 86 -5.60 -13.68 8.88
CA ARG A 86 -5.28 -12.46 9.64
C ARG A 86 -4.44 -11.48 8.83
N GLY A 87 -3.42 -11.97 8.11
CA GLY A 87 -2.64 -11.11 7.22
C GLY A 87 -3.48 -10.50 6.10
N ASN A 88 -4.39 -11.25 5.48
CA ASN A 88 -5.32 -10.71 4.49
C ASN A 88 -6.26 -9.65 5.08
N ASP A 89 -6.81 -9.88 6.28
CA ASP A 89 -7.68 -8.91 6.94
C ASP A 89 -6.94 -7.58 7.15
N VAL A 90 -5.70 -7.60 7.68
CA VAL A 90 -4.88 -6.41 7.92
C VAL A 90 -4.43 -5.74 6.62
N PHE A 91 -4.03 -6.50 5.62
CA PHE A 91 -3.61 -5.97 4.32
C PHE A 91 -4.79 -5.31 3.59
N ASN A 92 -5.99 -5.89 3.71
CA ASN A 92 -7.20 -5.30 3.18
C ASN A 92 -7.57 -4.00 3.91
N ARG A 93 -7.32 -3.87 5.22
CA ARG A 93 -7.47 -2.60 5.92
C ARG A 93 -6.56 -1.51 5.37
N LEU A 94 -5.27 -1.81 5.20
CA LEU A 94 -4.32 -0.90 4.56
C LEU A 94 -4.79 -0.47 3.15
N ARG A 95 -5.23 -1.45 2.35
CA ARG A 95 -5.76 -1.20 0.99
C ARG A 95 -7.01 -0.32 0.99
N ASN A 96 -7.84 -0.40 2.02
CA ASN A 96 -9.10 0.35 2.14
C ASN A 96 -8.98 1.69 2.87
N LEU A 97 -7.79 2.08 3.35
CA LEU A 97 -7.60 3.37 4.01
C LEU A 97 -8.14 4.53 3.17
N PRO A 98 -8.87 5.49 3.77
CA PRO A 98 -9.41 6.65 3.05
C PRO A 98 -8.32 7.64 2.63
N GLN A 99 -7.14 7.60 3.27
CA GLN A 99 -5.98 8.42 2.91
C GLN A 99 -5.22 7.85 1.70
N LEU A 100 -4.44 8.70 1.03
CA LEU A 100 -3.49 8.24 0.02
C LEU A 100 -2.35 7.48 0.70
N THR A 101 -2.06 6.28 0.24
CA THR A 101 -1.01 5.41 0.76
C THR A 101 0.15 5.32 -0.23
N VAL A 102 1.37 5.52 0.27
CA VAL A 102 2.60 5.43 -0.52
C VAL A 102 3.51 4.39 0.10
N ALA A 103 3.84 3.33 -0.65
CA ALA A 103 4.90 2.41 -0.30
C ALA A 103 6.25 2.99 -0.78
N ASN A 104 7.07 3.43 0.17
CA ASN A 104 8.46 3.85 -0.07
C ASN A 104 9.38 2.64 0.12
N LEU A 105 9.60 1.91 -0.98
CA LEU A 105 10.34 0.66 -1.06
C LEU A 105 11.84 0.94 -1.04
N ASN A 106 12.35 1.17 0.17
CA ASN A 106 13.73 1.55 0.48
C ASN A 106 14.75 0.42 0.27
N GLY A 107 14.34 -0.78 -0.13
CA GLY A 107 15.22 -1.92 -0.35
C GLY A 107 14.54 -3.07 -1.11
N HIS A 108 15.14 -4.25 -1.07
CA HIS A 108 14.57 -5.46 -1.68
C HIS A 108 13.17 -5.77 -1.12
N THR A 109 12.23 -6.08 -2.01
CA THR A 109 10.81 -6.29 -1.72
C THR A 109 10.38 -7.63 -2.29
N ILE A 110 10.14 -8.63 -1.44
CA ILE A 110 10.09 -10.05 -1.82
C ILE A 110 8.84 -10.72 -1.25
N GLY A 111 8.17 -11.55 -2.05
CA GLY A 111 7.03 -12.37 -1.64
C GLY A 111 5.94 -11.56 -0.96
N GLY A 112 5.61 -11.89 0.29
CA GLY A 112 4.70 -11.11 1.14
C GLY A 112 5.01 -9.61 1.27
N GLY A 113 6.26 -9.19 1.05
CA GLY A 113 6.62 -7.78 0.97
C GLY A 113 6.04 -7.08 -0.27
N ILE A 114 5.98 -7.78 -1.41
CA ILE A 114 5.24 -7.31 -2.60
C ILE A 114 3.74 -7.32 -2.32
N GLU A 115 3.22 -8.36 -1.67
CA GLU A 115 1.79 -8.46 -1.33
C GLU A 115 1.34 -7.30 -0.43
N LEU A 116 2.19 -6.89 0.53
CA LEU A 116 1.97 -5.72 1.37
C LEU A 116 2.09 -4.41 0.57
N ALA A 117 3.15 -4.25 -0.25
CA ALA A 117 3.37 -3.04 -1.05
C ALA A 117 2.24 -2.78 -2.06
N LEU A 118 1.67 -3.83 -2.65
CA LEU A 118 0.53 -3.76 -3.57
C LEU A 118 -0.80 -3.42 -2.86
N CYS A 119 -0.81 -3.30 -1.53
CA CYS A 119 -1.94 -2.72 -0.82
C CYS A 119 -1.88 -1.19 -0.75
N CYS A 120 -0.73 -0.58 -1.07
CA CYS A 120 -0.63 0.88 -1.16
C CYS A 120 -1.05 1.37 -2.56
N ASP A 121 -1.50 2.63 -2.63
CA ASP A 121 -1.95 3.26 -3.88
C ASP A 121 -0.78 3.50 -4.83
N ILE A 122 0.31 4.09 -4.31
CA ILE A 122 1.52 4.42 -5.06
C ILE A 122 2.72 3.66 -4.47
N ARG A 123 3.63 3.21 -5.32
CA ARG A 123 4.88 2.53 -4.95
C ARG A 123 6.05 3.26 -5.58
N ILE A 124 6.92 3.83 -4.75
CA ILE A 124 8.22 4.35 -5.16
C ILE A 124 9.32 3.42 -4.67
N ALA A 125 10.43 3.29 -5.41
CA ALA A 125 11.50 2.39 -5.01
C ALA A 125 12.89 2.98 -5.20
N ARG A 126 13.85 2.49 -4.41
CA ARG A 126 15.27 2.78 -4.63
C ARG A 126 15.78 2.13 -5.92
N PRO A 127 16.74 2.73 -6.63
CA PRO A 127 17.34 2.12 -7.82
C PRO A 127 17.95 0.74 -7.57
N SER A 128 18.49 0.51 -6.37
CA SER A 128 19.09 -0.77 -5.96
C SER A 128 18.07 -1.83 -5.56
N ALA A 129 16.79 -1.46 -5.38
CA ALA A 129 15.73 -2.38 -4.99
C ALA A 129 15.54 -3.48 -6.04
N LYS A 130 15.11 -4.64 -5.56
CA LYS A 130 14.83 -5.82 -6.38
C LYS A 130 13.54 -6.46 -5.92
N PHE A 131 12.83 -7.07 -6.86
CA PHE A 131 11.46 -7.55 -6.67
C PHE A 131 11.32 -8.99 -7.14
N SER A 132 10.71 -9.86 -6.35
CA SER A 132 10.36 -11.23 -6.77
C SER A 132 9.28 -11.85 -5.88
N ASN A 133 8.49 -12.77 -6.42
CA ASN A 133 7.59 -13.66 -5.67
C ASN A 133 8.13 -15.11 -5.70
N PRO A 134 9.09 -15.46 -4.83
CA PRO A 134 9.77 -16.75 -4.88
C PRO A 134 9.04 -17.87 -4.10
N GLU A 135 7.78 -17.69 -3.70
CA GLU A 135 7.01 -18.66 -2.92
C GLU A 135 6.99 -20.06 -3.57
N VAL A 136 6.98 -20.12 -4.90
CA VAL A 136 7.07 -21.38 -5.67
C VAL A 136 8.33 -22.19 -5.35
N MET A 137 9.44 -21.53 -5.02
CA MET A 137 10.70 -22.20 -4.64
C MET A 137 10.59 -22.88 -3.27
N LEU A 138 9.61 -22.49 -2.45
CA LEU A 138 9.27 -23.12 -1.18
C LEU A 138 8.14 -24.16 -1.33
N GLY A 139 7.66 -24.42 -2.55
CA GLY A 139 6.46 -25.24 -2.78
C GLY A 139 5.16 -24.57 -2.35
N MET A 140 5.18 -23.25 -2.21
CA MET A 140 4.08 -22.43 -1.70
C MET A 140 3.46 -21.59 -2.81
N VAL A 141 2.29 -21.03 -2.52
CA VAL A 141 1.66 -19.98 -3.32
C VAL A 141 1.63 -18.67 -2.53
N PRO A 142 1.69 -17.50 -3.19
CA PRO A 142 1.46 -16.21 -2.52
C PRO A 142 0.06 -16.18 -1.89
N GLY A 143 0.02 -16.13 -0.56
CA GLY A 143 -1.19 -16.37 0.23
C GLY A 143 -1.94 -15.11 0.64
N TRP A 144 -1.31 -13.94 0.55
CA TRP A 144 -1.94 -12.65 0.86
C TRP A 144 -2.41 -11.93 -0.42
N MET A 145 -3.12 -12.69 -1.26
CA MET A 145 -3.65 -12.28 -2.58
C MET A 145 -2.61 -11.88 -3.62
N GLY A 146 -1.34 -12.28 -3.46
CA GLY A 146 -0.26 -11.92 -4.38
C GLY A 146 -0.48 -12.38 -5.82
N ILE A 147 -1.13 -13.53 -6.06
CA ILE A 147 -1.40 -14.00 -7.42
C ILE A 147 -2.23 -12.98 -8.21
N GLU A 148 -3.36 -12.56 -7.65
CA GLU A 148 -4.27 -11.62 -8.30
C GLU A 148 -3.64 -10.24 -8.45
N ARG A 149 -3.10 -9.69 -7.36
CA ARG A 149 -2.56 -8.33 -7.36
C ARG A 149 -1.36 -8.19 -8.29
N VAL A 150 -0.44 -9.18 -8.30
CA VAL A 150 0.70 -9.16 -9.21
C VAL A 150 0.23 -9.25 -10.66
N LEU A 151 -0.68 -10.17 -11.00
CA LEU A 151 -1.17 -10.31 -12.37
C LEU A 151 -1.90 -9.06 -12.87
N ASN A 152 -2.69 -8.41 -12.02
CA ASN A 152 -3.38 -7.16 -12.36
C ASN A 152 -2.39 -6.02 -12.58
N GLN A 153 -1.31 -5.96 -11.78
CA GLN A 153 -0.34 -4.88 -11.86
C GLN A 153 0.63 -5.03 -13.04
N VAL A 154 1.25 -6.20 -13.21
CA VAL A 154 2.33 -6.41 -14.19
C VAL A 154 1.90 -7.13 -15.47
N GLY A 155 0.63 -7.51 -15.54
CA GLY A 155 0.08 -8.30 -16.62
C GLY A 155 0.53 -9.77 -16.59
N PRO A 156 -0.07 -10.60 -17.44
CA PRO A 156 0.11 -12.06 -17.38
C PRO A 156 1.51 -12.52 -17.79
N VAL A 157 2.22 -11.77 -18.64
CA VAL A 157 3.54 -12.18 -19.15
C VAL A 157 4.58 -12.09 -18.04
N VAL A 158 4.76 -10.91 -17.45
CA VAL A 158 5.72 -10.70 -16.36
C VAL A 158 5.25 -11.41 -15.10
N GLY A 159 3.95 -11.36 -14.80
CA GLY A 159 3.37 -11.98 -13.62
C GLY A 159 3.62 -13.49 -13.56
N ARG A 160 3.48 -14.22 -14.68
CA ARG A 160 3.82 -15.66 -14.73
C ARG A 160 5.30 -15.92 -14.47
N GLN A 161 6.19 -15.09 -15.00
CA GLN A 161 7.63 -15.24 -14.74
C GLN A 161 7.95 -15.02 -13.25
N MET A 162 7.34 -14.01 -12.63
CA MET A 162 7.51 -13.75 -11.20
C MET A 162 6.93 -14.89 -10.35
N LEU A 163 5.66 -15.27 -10.58
CA LEU A 163 4.91 -16.19 -9.72
C LEU A 163 5.28 -17.67 -9.92
N MET A 164 5.59 -18.10 -11.15
CA MET A 164 5.84 -19.50 -11.47
C MET A 164 7.33 -19.85 -11.52
N LEU A 165 8.20 -18.88 -11.77
CA LEU A 165 9.65 -19.08 -11.88
C LEU A 165 10.44 -18.33 -10.79
N GLY A 166 9.78 -17.53 -9.95
CA GLY A 166 10.44 -16.68 -8.96
C GLY A 166 11.36 -15.63 -9.59
N LYS A 167 11.07 -15.19 -10.83
CA LYS A 167 11.92 -14.21 -11.54
C LYS A 167 12.13 -12.96 -10.69
N ARG A 168 13.39 -12.54 -10.59
CA ARG A 168 13.78 -11.28 -9.96
C ARG A 168 13.80 -10.15 -10.97
N LEU A 169 13.16 -9.04 -10.63
CA LEU A 169 13.19 -7.79 -11.39
C LEU A 169 14.12 -6.77 -10.69
N THR A 170 14.81 -5.99 -11.51
CA THR A 170 15.42 -4.71 -11.12
C THR A 170 14.34 -3.64 -10.92
N ALA A 171 14.68 -2.51 -10.29
CA ALA A 171 13.73 -1.40 -10.14
C ALA A 171 13.22 -0.87 -11.50
N GLN A 172 14.08 -0.86 -12.51
CA GLN A 172 13.77 -0.39 -13.86
C GLN A 172 12.87 -1.39 -14.59
N GLU A 173 13.14 -2.68 -14.48
CA GLU A 173 12.23 -3.71 -15.00
C GLU A 173 10.88 -3.69 -14.26
N ALA A 174 10.89 -3.48 -12.94
CA ALA A 174 9.68 -3.36 -12.14
C ALA A 174 8.85 -2.15 -12.56
N GLN A 175 9.48 -1.00 -12.79
CA GLN A 175 8.82 0.20 -13.29
C GLN A 175 8.28 0.00 -14.71
N ALA A 176 9.07 -0.60 -15.61
CA ALA A 176 8.64 -0.89 -16.98
C ALA A 176 7.46 -1.89 -17.02
N ALA A 177 7.39 -2.77 -16.03
CA ALA A 177 6.29 -3.70 -15.83
C ALA A 177 5.15 -3.13 -14.99
N ASN A 178 5.16 -1.83 -14.64
CA ASN A 178 4.19 -1.17 -13.77
C ASN A 178 4.10 -1.71 -12.33
N LEU A 179 5.01 -2.59 -11.87
CA LEU A 179 5.00 -3.08 -10.48
C LEU A 179 5.20 -1.94 -9.48
N ILE A 180 6.03 -0.96 -9.86
CA ILE A 180 6.25 0.29 -9.14
C ILE A 180 5.96 1.47 -10.06
N ASP A 181 5.62 2.61 -9.48
CA ASP A 181 5.29 3.84 -10.20
C ASP A 181 6.55 4.63 -10.57
N GLU A 182 7.49 4.76 -9.62
CA GLU A 182 8.69 5.59 -9.80
C GLU A 182 9.92 5.03 -9.10
N VAL A 183 11.08 5.21 -9.74
CA VAL A 183 12.39 5.00 -9.11
C VAL A 183 12.87 6.34 -8.56
N VAL A 184 13.09 6.44 -7.25
CA VAL A 184 13.40 7.68 -6.55
C VAL A 184 14.64 7.49 -5.67
N GLU A 185 15.61 8.40 -5.81
CA GLU A 185 16.82 8.41 -4.98
C GLU A 185 16.49 8.74 -3.52
N LYS A 186 17.33 8.27 -2.60
CA LYS A 186 17.07 8.42 -1.15
C LYS A 186 16.91 9.88 -0.75
N GLU A 187 17.75 10.76 -1.30
CA GLU A 187 17.80 12.19 -1.01
C GLU A 187 16.60 12.94 -1.59
N GLN A 188 15.86 12.33 -2.52
CA GLN A 188 14.71 12.93 -3.21
C GLN A 188 13.37 12.51 -2.60
N VAL A 189 13.33 11.55 -1.68
CA VAL A 189 12.07 11.06 -1.13
C VAL A 189 11.32 12.14 -0.38
N GLU A 190 11.97 12.88 0.50
CA GLU A 190 11.28 13.90 1.31
C GLU A 190 10.65 14.98 0.42
N SER A 191 11.34 15.41 -0.65
CA SER A 191 10.78 16.35 -1.60
C SER A 191 9.65 15.74 -2.44
N TRP A 192 9.77 14.47 -2.84
CA TRP A 192 8.72 13.73 -3.53
C TRP A 192 7.44 13.63 -2.68
N MET A 193 7.58 13.26 -1.40
CA MET A 193 6.47 13.16 -0.45
C MET A 193 5.81 14.51 -0.17
N ALA A 194 6.61 15.58 -0.02
CA ALA A 194 6.11 16.94 0.13
C ALA A 194 5.31 17.40 -1.09
N ASN A 195 5.74 17.03 -2.30
CA ASN A 195 5.03 17.33 -3.54
C ASN A 195 3.68 16.60 -3.59
N GLN A 196 3.62 15.32 -3.23
CA GLN A 196 2.34 14.58 -3.18
C GLN A 196 1.38 15.22 -2.17
N LEU A 197 1.87 15.60 -0.99
CA LEU A 197 1.06 16.26 0.02
C LEU A 197 0.54 17.63 -0.47
N ALA A 198 1.35 18.38 -1.22
CA ALA A 198 0.94 19.64 -1.82
C ALA A 198 -0.15 19.47 -2.89
N GLN A 199 -0.12 18.38 -3.67
CA GLN A 199 -1.20 18.05 -4.61
C GLN A 199 -2.46 17.59 -3.87
N LEU A 200 -2.33 16.74 -2.86
CA LEU A 200 -3.45 16.27 -2.05
C LEU A 200 -4.22 17.40 -1.37
N LYS A 201 -3.56 18.49 -0.97
CA LYS A 201 -4.23 19.69 -0.42
C LYS A 201 -5.26 20.30 -1.38
N LYS A 202 -5.13 20.03 -2.69
CA LYS A 202 -6.07 20.48 -3.73
C LYS A 202 -7.17 19.45 -4.03
N CYS A 203 -7.18 18.32 -3.34
CA CYS A 203 -8.17 17.26 -3.49
C CYS A 203 -9.08 17.24 -2.24
N GLY A 204 -10.39 17.13 -2.42
CA GLY A 204 -11.31 16.88 -1.31
C GLY A 204 -11.10 15.44 -0.77
N PRO A 205 -10.86 15.24 0.54
CA PRO A 205 -10.55 13.91 1.07
C PRO A 205 -11.71 12.93 0.99
N VAL A 206 -12.96 13.42 1.09
CA VAL A 206 -14.15 12.57 0.90
C VAL A 206 -14.19 12.03 -0.53
N ALA A 207 -13.97 12.89 -1.52
CA ALA A 207 -13.91 12.48 -2.91
C ALA A 207 -12.76 11.50 -3.18
N LEU A 208 -11.57 11.75 -2.61
CA LEU A 208 -10.42 10.84 -2.69
C LEU A 208 -10.77 9.45 -2.17
N ALA A 209 -11.33 9.36 -0.96
CA ALA A 209 -11.70 8.09 -0.33
C ALA A 209 -12.73 7.31 -1.17
N HIS A 210 -13.74 7.99 -1.72
CA HIS A 210 -14.75 7.36 -2.57
C HIS A 210 -14.18 6.92 -3.92
N ILE A 211 -13.35 7.74 -4.57
CA ILE A 211 -12.64 7.37 -5.80
C ILE A 211 -11.82 6.10 -5.57
N LYS A 212 -11.08 6.03 -4.45
CA LYS A 212 -10.32 4.84 -4.08
C LYS A 212 -11.20 3.60 -3.92
N GLN A 213 -12.30 3.71 -3.17
CA GLN A 213 -13.26 2.59 -3.02
C GLN A 213 -13.85 2.14 -4.36
N LEU A 214 -14.10 3.08 -5.28
CA LEU A 214 -14.58 2.78 -6.61
C LEU A 214 -13.54 2.08 -7.49
N ILE A 215 -12.28 2.53 -7.45
CA ILE A 215 -11.17 1.85 -8.12
C ILE A 215 -11.10 0.40 -7.65
N LEU A 216 -11.12 0.17 -6.33
CA LEU A 216 -11.06 -1.17 -5.74
C LEU A 216 -12.25 -2.05 -6.16
N ALA A 217 -13.46 -1.49 -6.22
CA ALA A 217 -14.64 -2.23 -6.68
C ALA A 217 -14.56 -2.63 -8.17
N LEU A 218 -14.00 -1.76 -9.01
CA LEU A 218 -13.81 -2.01 -10.44
C LEU A 218 -12.67 -2.99 -10.72
N GLU A 219 -11.58 -2.93 -9.96
CA GLU A 219 -10.47 -3.90 -10.04
C GLU A 219 -10.95 -5.33 -9.76
N ASN A 220 -11.88 -5.49 -8.81
CA ASN A 220 -12.50 -6.76 -8.51
C ASN A 220 -13.56 -7.18 -9.55
N LYS A 221 -13.78 -6.41 -10.61
CA LYS A 221 -14.74 -6.67 -11.71
C LYS A 221 -16.19 -6.88 -11.27
N HIS A 222 -16.60 -6.28 -10.15
CA HIS A 222 -17.92 -6.51 -9.55
C HIS A 222 -18.94 -5.37 -9.76
N ALA A 223 -18.65 -4.30 -10.53
CA ALA A 223 -19.35 -3.04 -10.26
C ALA A 223 -19.48 -2.01 -11.40
N ASP A 224 -20.25 -2.29 -12.47
CA ASP A 224 -20.68 -1.19 -13.36
C ASP A 224 -21.74 -0.28 -12.71
N TYR A 225 -22.55 -0.81 -11.79
CA TYR A 225 -23.69 -0.09 -11.20
C TYR A 225 -23.37 0.79 -9.96
N PRO A 226 -22.49 0.39 -9.02
CA PRO A 226 -22.12 1.20 -7.86
C PRO A 226 -21.33 2.47 -8.20
N HIS A 227 -20.48 2.42 -9.24
CA HIS A 227 -19.64 3.56 -9.64
C HIS A 227 -20.43 4.78 -10.10
N GLN A 228 -21.43 4.59 -10.96
CA GLN A 228 -22.23 5.69 -11.49
C GLN A 228 -23.04 6.38 -10.39
N LEU A 229 -23.62 5.60 -9.46
CA LEU A 229 -24.38 6.13 -8.34
C LEU A 229 -23.48 6.90 -7.36
N LEU A 230 -22.34 6.32 -6.96
CA LEU A 230 -21.40 6.97 -6.04
C LEU A 230 -20.78 8.24 -6.66
N ALA A 231 -20.41 8.21 -7.95
CA ALA A 231 -19.94 9.39 -8.66
C ALA A 231 -20.99 10.51 -8.73
N GLY A 232 -22.27 10.16 -8.95
CA GLY A 232 -23.38 11.12 -8.89
C GLY A 232 -23.56 11.73 -7.49
N LEU A 233 -23.46 10.92 -6.43
CA LEU A 233 -23.60 11.38 -5.04
C LEU A 233 -22.48 12.35 -4.61
N MET A 234 -21.30 12.32 -5.24
CA MET A 234 -20.24 13.30 -4.94
C MET A 234 -20.67 14.75 -5.20
N SER A 235 -21.61 15.00 -6.12
CA SER A 235 -22.18 16.33 -6.36
C SER A 235 -22.91 16.93 -5.16
N ALA A 236 -23.37 16.08 -4.23
CA ALA A 236 -24.03 16.51 -3.00
C ALA A 236 -23.06 16.90 -1.88
N THR A 237 -21.75 16.60 -2.02
CA THR A 237 -20.75 16.97 -1.01
C THR A 237 -20.54 18.48 -0.94
N GLN A 238 -20.28 19.02 0.26
CA GLN A 238 -20.02 20.45 0.44
C GLN A 238 -18.77 20.88 -0.33
N ASP A 239 -17.72 20.05 -0.31
CA ASP A 239 -16.49 20.26 -1.07
C ASP A 239 -16.76 20.42 -2.59
N CYS A 240 -17.64 19.58 -3.17
CA CYS A 240 -18.00 19.70 -4.59
C CYS A 240 -18.81 20.99 -4.86
N GLN A 241 -19.75 21.34 -4.00
CA GLN A 241 -20.56 22.56 -4.13
C GLN A 241 -19.74 23.85 -3.95
N GLN A 242 -18.72 23.81 -3.08
CA GLN A 242 -17.80 24.93 -2.86
C GLN A 242 -16.82 25.06 -4.02
N ALA A 243 -16.25 23.95 -4.51
CA ALA A 243 -15.34 23.96 -5.66
C ALA A 243 -16.01 24.43 -6.95
N THR A 244 -17.24 23.99 -7.21
CA THR A 244 -18.01 24.41 -8.40
C THR A 244 -18.37 25.89 -8.36
N ARG A 245 -18.72 26.45 -7.19
CA ARG A 245 -18.91 27.90 -7.00
C ARG A 245 -17.61 28.69 -7.20
N ALA A 246 -16.53 28.28 -6.54
CA ALA A 246 -15.23 28.94 -6.67
C ALA A 246 -14.72 28.93 -8.12
N PHE A 247 -14.93 27.82 -8.85
CA PHE A 247 -14.62 27.73 -10.28
C PHE A 247 -15.43 28.74 -11.11
N ALA A 248 -16.74 28.84 -10.89
CA ALA A 248 -17.61 29.79 -11.59
C ALA A 248 -17.21 31.26 -11.32
N GLU A 249 -16.78 31.54 -10.09
CA GLU A 249 -16.40 32.89 -9.64
C GLU A 249 -14.92 33.22 -9.87
N LYS A 250 -14.13 32.28 -10.42
CA LYS A 250 -12.66 32.37 -10.55
C LYS A 250 -11.94 32.67 -9.22
N ALA A 251 -12.47 32.14 -8.12
CA ALA A 251 -11.93 32.28 -6.77
C ALA A 251 -11.10 31.03 -6.37
N SER A 252 -10.31 31.14 -5.31
CA SER A 252 -9.60 30.01 -4.71
C SER A 252 -10.53 29.21 -3.79
N VAL A 253 -10.34 27.88 -3.75
CA VAL A 253 -11.09 26.97 -2.86
C VAL A 253 -10.19 26.37 -1.80
N SER A 254 -10.72 26.21 -0.59
CA SER A 254 -10.11 25.48 0.51
C SER A 254 -11.12 24.48 1.06
N PHE A 255 -10.78 23.20 0.97
CA PHE A 255 -11.62 22.07 1.40
C PHE A 255 -11.57 21.91 2.92
N GLN A 256 -12.73 21.74 3.56
CA GLN A 256 -12.85 21.71 5.03
C GLN A 256 -13.16 20.32 5.61
N ASN A 257 -13.15 19.27 4.78
CA ASN A 257 -13.34 17.88 5.20
C ASN A 257 -14.73 17.60 5.84
N GLN A 258 -15.81 18.22 5.34
CA GLN A 258 -17.19 18.00 5.80
C GLN A 258 -18.12 17.48 4.70
#